data_AF-A0A3D1QZX3-F1
#
_entry.id   AF-A0A3D1QZX3-F1
#
_cell.length_a   1.000
_cell.length_b   1.000
_cell.length_c   1.000
_cell.angle_alpha   90.00
_cell.angle_beta   90.00
_cell.angle_gamma   90.00
#
_symmetry.space_group_name_H-M   'P 1'
#
loop_
_entity.id
_entity.type
_entity.pdbx_description
1 polymer ?
#
loop_
_entity_poly.entity_id
_entity_poly.type
_entity_poly.pdbx_seq_one_letter_code
_entity_poly.pdbx_strand_id
1 'polypeptide(L)'
;DGTTLLGADDKAGIAVIMTQLDWLLKHPEVPHGDIRIGFTPDEEIGKGTLHFDVKRFGAFAAYTFDGSLLGEIEDETFCADGATATITGFDVHPGQAKNVMVSAIRAAAHLVSLLPKDHLPETTE
;
A
#
# COMPACT_ATOMS: atom_id res chain seq x y z
N ASP A 1 0.92 -26.77 6.66
CA ASP A 1 0.58 -26.67 8.10
C ASP A 1 0.00 -25.31 8.47
N GLY A 2 0.05 -24.31 7.57
CA GLY A 2 -0.56 -22.99 7.79
C GLY A 2 0.27 -22.09 8.70
N THR A 3 1.54 -22.42 8.93
CA THR A 3 2.41 -21.72 9.88
C THR A 3 3.14 -20.52 9.30
N THR A 4 3.08 -20.34 7.97
CA THR A 4 3.76 -19.25 7.24
C THR A 4 2.92 -18.76 6.07
N LEU A 5 3.24 -17.55 5.58
CA LEU A 5 2.75 -17.06 4.30
C LEU A 5 3.40 -17.84 3.16
N LEU A 6 2.67 -18.00 2.06
CA LEU A 6 3.20 -18.62 0.84
C LEU A 6 4.22 -17.70 0.14
N GLY A 7 4.01 -16.39 0.22
CA GLY A 7 4.78 -15.38 -0.52
C GLY A 7 4.46 -15.36 -2.02
N ALA A 8 3.22 -15.70 -2.40
CA ALA A 8 2.75 -15.55 -3.77
C ALA A 8 2.81 -14.08 -4.20
N ASP A 9 2.38 -13.19 -3.31
CA ASP A 9 2.70 -11.77 -3.32
C ASP A 9 4.19 -11.57 -2.91
N ASP A 10 5.10 -11.16 -3.79
CA ASP A 10 4.99 -11.09 -5.27
C ASP A 10 5.91 -12.11 -6.00
N LYS A 11 6.21 -13.25 -5.38
CA LYS A 11 7.04 -14.28 -6.05
C LYS A 11 6.31 -14.96 -7.21
N ALA A 12 4.98 -14.93 -7.22
CA ALA A 12 4.19 -15.41 -8.34
C ALA A 12 4.37 -14.51 -9.57
N GLY A 13 4.31 -13.18 -9.42
CA GLY A 13 4.58 -12.23 -10.49
C GLY A 13 5.98 -12.40 -11.08
N ILE A 14 6.99 -12.53 -10.20
CA ILE A 14 8.37 -12.85 -10.62
C ILE A 14 8.43 -14.14 -11.44
N ALA A 15 7.77 -15.21 -10.98
CA ALA A 15 7.76 -16.49 -11.69
C ALA A 15 7.10 -16.39 -13.08
N VAL A 16 6.00 -15.64 -13.18
CA VAL A 16 5.32 -15.37 -14.46
C VAL A 16 6.24 -14.62 -15.43
N ILE A 17 6.86 -13.52 -14.97
CA ILE A 17 7.79 -12.72 -15.78
C ILE A 17 8.94 -13.59 -16.31
N MET A 18 9.58 -14.36 -15.43
CA MET A 18 10.71 -15.20 -15.81
C MET A 18 10.31 -16.34 -16.76
N THR A 19 9.12 -16.90 -16.60
CA THR A 19 8.58 -17.93 -17.49
C THR A 19 8.30 -17.36 -18.89
N GLN A 20 7.71 -16.17 -18.96
CA GLN A 20 7.42 -15.50 -20.23
C GLN A 20 8.69 -15.15 -21.00
N LEU A 21 9.73 -14.69 -20.30
CA LEU A 21 11.04 -14.43 -20.91
C LEU A 21 11.67 -15.69 -21.50
N ASP A 22 11.71 -16.78 -20.72
CA ASP A 22 12.24 -18.07 -21.18
C ASP A 22 11.48 -18.58 -22.42
N TRP A 23 10.15 -18.41 -22.43
CA TRP A 23 9.34 -18.75 -23.59
C TRP A 23 9.66 -17.90 -24.82
N LEU A 24 9.79 -16.57 -24.69
CA LEU A 24 10.12 -15.68 -25.81
C LEU A 24 11.50 -15.99 -26.40
N LEU A 25 12.48 -16.28 -25.54
CA LEU A 25 13.82 -16.68 -25.98
C LEU A 25 13.81 -17.99 -26.77
N LYS A 26 12.88 -18.90 -26.47
CA LYS A 26 12.71 -20.19 -27.16
C LYS A 26 11.88 -20.08 -28.44
N HIS A 27 11.14 -19.00 -28.63
CA HIS A 27 10.24 -18.78 -29.77
C HIS A 27 10.60 -17.48 -30.51
N PRO A 28 11.80 -17.38 -31.12
CA PRO A 28 12.27 -16.18 -31.81
C PRO A 28 11.44 -15.81 -33.04
N GLU A 29 10.59 -16.72 -33.53
CA GLU A 29 9.61 -16.46 -34.58
C GLU A 29 8.49 -15.51 -34.13
N VAL A 30 8.30 -15.34 -32.81
CA VAL A 30 7.32 -14.42 -32.24
C VAL A 30 7.95 -13.03 -32.15
N PRO A 31 7.54 -12.06 -32.98
CA PRO A 31 8.12 -10.73 -32.94
C PRO A 31 7.71 -10.00 -31.66
N HIS A 32 8.67 -9.36 -31.03
CA HIS A 32 8.44 -8.45 -29.90
C HIS A 32 9.41 -7.26 -29.97
N GLY A 33 9.02 -6.16 -29.33
CA GLY A 33 9.90 -5.01 -29.15
C GLY A 33 10.89 -5.22 -27.99
N ASP A 34 11.56 -4.15 -27.59
CA ASP A 34 12.38 -4.15 -26.38
C ASP A 34 11.50 -4.40 -25.14
N ILE A 35 11.90 -5.38 -24.33
CA ILE A 35 11.25 -5.68 -23.03
C ILE A 35 12.22 -5.27 -21.92
N ARG A 36 11.73 -4.46 -20.98
CA ARG A 36 12.48 -4.01 -19.79
C ARG A 36 11.87 -4.64 -18.55
N ILE A 37 12.71 -5.14 -17.65
CA ILE A 37 12.28 -5.85 -16.44
C ILE A 37 13.02 -5.28 -15.24
N GLY A 38 12.26 -5.00 -14.18
CA GLY A 38 12.77 -4.51 -12.91
C GLY A 38 12.17 -5.34 -11.79
N PHE A 39 13.02 -5.72 -10.82
CA PHE A 39 12.59 -6.33 -9.57
C PHE A 39 12.98 -5.36 -8.44
N THR A 40 11.98 -4.90 -7.70
CA THR A 40 12.17 -3.87 -6.66
C THR A 40 12.22 -4.50 -5.26
N PRO A 41 13.10 -4.01 -4.37
CA PRO A 41 13.06 -4.39 -2.95
C PRO A 41 12.04 -3.55 -2.18
N ASP A 42 11.65 -4.00 -0.99
CA ASP A 42 10.96 -3.17 0.02
C ASP A 42 9.65 -2.48 -0.44
N GLU A 43 8.89 -3.11 -1.34
CA GLU A 43 7.56 -2.65 -1.76
C GLU A 43 6.62 -2.57 -0.54
N GLU A 44 6.50 -3.67 0.20
CA GLU A 44 5.60 -3.88 1.35
C GLU A 44 5.78 -2.90 2.53
N ILE A 45 6.85 -2.10 2.51
CA ILE A 45 7.11 -1.05 3.50
C ILE A 45 7.11 0.36 2.89
N GLY A 46 6.52 0.50 1.70
CA GLY A 46 6.35 1.75 0.97
C GLY A 46 7.63 2.31 0.35
N LYS A 47 8.64 1.48 0.09
CA LYS A 47 9.96 1.92 -0.42
C LYS A 47 10.34 1.36 -1.78
N GLY A 48 9.49 0.53 -2.39
CA GLY A 48 9.72 -0.12 -3.69
C GLY A 48 10.20 0.83 -4.79
N THR A 49 9.66 2.04 -4.82
CA THR A 49 9.93 3.03 -5.87
C THR A 49 10.93 4.10 -5.45
N LEU A 50 11.35 4.15 -4.18
CA LEU A 50 12.15 5.24 -3.61
C LEU A 50 13.49 5.46 -4.35
N HIS A 51 14.06 4.37 -4.88
CA HIS A 51 15.33 4.37 -5.60
C HIS A 51 15.20 3.86 -7.04
N PHE A 52 13.98 3.76 -7.56
CA PHE A 52 13.75 3.24 -8.91
C PHE A 52 14.07 4.31 -9.96
N ASP A 53 15.15 4.11 -10.72
CA ASP A 53 15.56 5.03 -11.79
C ASP A 53 14.75 4.79 -13.07
N VAL A 54 13.64 5.52 -13.20
CA VAL A 54 12.73 5.46 -14.36
C VAL A 54 13.45 5.79 -15.67
N LYS A 55 14.39 6.75 -15.66
CA LYS A 55 15.11 7.16 -16.87
C LYS A 55 16.04 6.04 -17.35
N ARG A 56 16.75 5.39 -16.42
CA ARG A 56 17.60 4.24 -16.71
C ARG A 56 16.77 3.01 -17.11
N PHE A 57 15.60 2.82 -16.51
CA PHE A 57 14.69 1.74 -16.87
C PHE A 57 14.23 1.86 -18.33
N GLY A 58 13.94 3.08 -18.79
CA GLY A 58 13.87 3.41 -20.21
C GLY A 58 12.69 2.79 -20.96
N ALA A 59 11.60 2.48 -20.26
CA ALA A 59 10.33 2.02 -20.85
C ALA A 59 9.35 3.18 -20.97
N PHE A 60 8.51 3.17 -22.02
CA PHE A 60 7.44 4.15 -22.19
C PHE A 60 6.32 3.98 -21.15
N ALA A 61 6.00 2.73 -20.85
CA ALA A 61 5.05 2.31 -19.83
C ALA A 61 5.53 0.98 -19.23
N ALA A 62 5.03 0.64 -18.05
CA ALA A 62 5.31 -0.61 -17.36
C ALA A 62 4.04 -1.14 -16.70
N TYR A 63 4.03 -2.44 -16.39
CA TYR A 63 2.97 -3.11 -15.66
C TYR A 63 3.61 -3.85 -14.49
N THR A 64 3.01 -3.74 -13.31
CA THR A 64 3.35 -4.57 -12.14
C THR A 64 2.59 -5.89 -12.26
N PHE A 65 3.25 -7.00 -11.93
CA PHE A 65 2.64 -8.33 -11.93
C PHE A 65 2.22 -8.72 -10.51
N ASP A 66 1.60 -7.78 -9.81
CA ASP A 66 1.37 -7.81 -8.37
C ASP A 66 -0.13 -7.76 -8.03
N GLY A 67 -0.94 -8.30 -8.94
CA GLY A 67 -2.40 -8.39 -8.79
C GLY A 67 -2.82 -9.69 -8.08
N SER A 68 -4.10 -9.80 -7.77
CA SER A 68 -4.65 -10.94 -7.04
C SER A 68 -5.41 -11.91 -7.94
N LEU A 69 -6.38 -11.39 -8.70
CA LEU A 69 -7.34 -12.21 -9.43
C LEU A 69 -7.00 -12.36 -10.91
N LEU A 70 -7.43 -13.49 -11.49
CA LEU A 70 -7.28 -13.71 -12.92
C LEU A 70 -8.09 -12.69 -13.72
N GLY A 71 -7.43 -11.97 -14.63
CA GLY A 71 -8.05 -10.99 -15.50
C GLY A 71 -8.21 -9.60 -14.87
N GLU A 72 -7.65 -9.41 -13.68
CA GLU A 72 -7.61 -8.12 -12.99
C GLU A 72 -6.67 -7.14 -13.69
N ILE A 73 -7.12 -5.89 -13.83
CA ILE A 73 -6.34 -4.76 -14.31
C ILE A 73 -6.73 -3.58 -13.43
N GLU A 74 -5.76 -3.03 -12.72
CA GLU A 74 -5.93 -1.87 -11.84
C GLU A 74 -5.21 -0.67 -12.48
N ASP A 75 -5.98 0.36 -12.84
CA ASP A 75 -5.46 1.60 -13.42
C ASP A 75 -5.87 2.86 -12.64
N GLU A 76 -6.59 2.69 -11.53
CA GLU A 76 -7.01 3.76 -10.62
C GLU A 76 -6.45 3.53 -9.21
N THR A 77 -6.16 4.62 -8.49
CA THR A 77 -5.63 4.55 -7.12
C THR A 77 -6.16 5.69 -6.24
N PHE A 78 -6.02 5.54 -4.93
CA PHE A 78 -6.43 6.57 -3.97
C PHE A 78 -5.49 7.78 -3.98
N CYS A 79 -6.05 8.95 -3.71
CA CYS A 79 -5.29 10.05 -3.12
C CYS A 79 -5.20 9.80 -1.61
N ALA A 80 -4.00 9.82 -1.04
CA ALA A 80 -3.77 9.52 0.37
C ALA A 80 -3.07 10.67 1.08
N ASP A 81 -3.66 11.16 2.17
CA ASP A 81 -3.10 12.19 3.05
C ASP A 81 -3.09 11.71 4.50
N GLY A 82 -1.98 11.99 5.20
CA GLY A 82 -1.84 11.71 6.63
C GLY A 82 -2.10 12.95 7.48
N ALA A 83 -2.92 12.82 8.53
CA ALA A 83 -3.15 13.88 9.51
C ALA A 83 -2.68 13.45 10.90
N THR A 84 -1.94 14.31 11.59
CA THR A 84 -1.57 14.13 13.01
C THR A 84 -2.24 15.20 13.85
N ALA A 85 -3.11 14.79 14.77
CA ALA A 85 -3.76 15.68 15.73
C ALA A 85 -3.17 15.48 17.13
N THR A 86 -2.59 16.54 17.71
CA THR A 86 -2.13 16.54 19.10
C THR A 86 -3.16 17.24 19.98
N ILE A 87 -3.67 16.53 20.99
CA ILE A 87 -4.67 17.06 21.93
C ILE A 87 -4.02 17.24 23.30
N THR A 88 -3.92 18.49 23.75
CA THR A 88 -3.37 18.83 25.06
C THR A 88 -4.51 19.06 26.06
N GLY A 89 -4.52 18.27 27.13
CA GLY A 89 -5.45 18.43 28.25
C GLY A 89 -4.86 19.29 29.37
N PHE A 90 -5.55 19.32 30.50
CA PHE A 90 -5.09 19.93 31.75
C PHE A 90 -5.37 18.96 32.90
N ASP A 91 -4.30 18.45 33.51
CA ASP A 91 -4.39 17.42 34.55
C ASP A 91 -4.28 18.02 35.96
N VAL A 92 -5.02 17.44 36.89
CA VAL A 92 -5.03 17.79 38.33
C VAL A 92 -5.41 16.56 39.14
N HIS A 93 -5.13 16.57 40.45
CA HIS A 93 -5.55 15.49 41.33
C HIS A 93 -7.06 15.19 41.16
N PRO A 94 -7.49 13.94 40.89
CA PRO A 94 -8.88 13.62 40.55
C PRO A 94 -9.91 14.10 41.58
N GLY A 95 -9.54 14.09 42.88
CA GLY A 95 -10.40 14.62 43.96
C GLY A 95 -10.68 16.14 43.90
N GLN A 96 -9.95 16.89 43.07
CA GLN A 96 -10.08 18.34 42.87
C GLN A 96 -10.45 18.70 41.41
N ALA A 97 -10.82 17.71 40.60
CA ALA A 97 -10.94 17.87 39.14
C ALA A 97 -12.15 18.70 38.67
N LYS A 98 -13.15 18.91 39.54
CA LYS A 98 -14.41 19.58 39.16
C LYS A 98 -14.13 20.98 38.63
N ASN A 99 -14.53 21.24 37.37
CA ASN A 99 -14.35 22.50 36.66
C ASN A 99 -12.89 22.95 36.47
N VAL A 100 -11.93 22.02 36.62
CA VAL A 100 -10.50 22.31 36.46
C VAL A 100 -9.87 21.38 35.43
N MET A 101 -10.08 20.06 35.59
CA MET A 101 -9.48 19.06 34.70
C MET A 101 -10.06 19.13 33.29
N VAL A 102 -9.19 19.03 32.29
CA VAL A 102 -9.53 18.78 30.89
C VAL A 102 -8.89 17.47 30.45
N SER A 103 -9.68 16.42 30.31
CA SER A 103 -9.17 15.11 29.88
C SER A 103 -8.94 15.11 28.36
N ALA A 104 -7.67 15.04 27.95
CA ALA A 104 -7.28 14.89 26.54
C ALA A 104 -7.91 13.64 25.90
N ILE A 105 -7.97 12.52 26.64
CA ILE A 105 -8.57 11.26 26.17
C ILE A 105 -10.06 11.44 25.87
N ARG A 106 -10.81 12.13 26.73
CA ARG A 106 -12.24 12.37 26.47
C ARG A 106 -12.45 13.31 25.29
N ALA A 107 -11.60 14.31 25.12
CA ALA A 107 -11.63 15.18 23.95
C ALA A 107 -11.32 14.40 22.66
N ALA A 108 -10.32 13.50 22.67
CA ALA A 108 -9.99 12.63 21.55
C ALA A 108 -11.15 11.69 21.19
N ALA A 109 -11.74 11.02 22.19
CA ALA A 109 -12.90 10.14 21.98
C ALA A 109 -14.10 10.92 21.40
N HIS A 110 -14.31 12.16 21.85
CA HIS A 110 -15.36 13.00 21.30
C HIS A 110 -15.07 13.38 19.84
N LEU A 111 -13.83 13.76 19.50
CA LEU A 111 -13.44 14.05 18.12
C LEU A 111 -13.69 12.86 17.19
N VAL A 112 -13.27 11.65 17.60
CA VAL A 112 -13.53 10.42 16.83
C VAL A 112 -15.03 10.18 16.67
N SER A 113 -15.83 10.44 17.71
CA SER A 113 -17.29 10.27 17.63
C SER A 113 -17.99 11.24 16.68
N LEU A 114 -17.32 12.34 16.27
CA LEU A 114 -17.81 13.32 15.30
C LEU A 114 -17.46 12.98 13.86
N LEU A 115 -16.57 11.99 13.61
CA LEU A 115 -16.24 11.57 12.25
C LEU A 115 -17.48 10.97 11.57
N PRO A 116 -17.68 11.21 10.24
CA PRO A 116 -18.75 10.58 9.49
C PRO A 116 -18.64 9.05 9.57
N LYS A 117 -19.72 8.38 9.97
CA LYS A 117 -19.72 6.93 10.22
C LYS A 117 -19.84 6.10 8.94
N ASP A 118 -20.24 6.75 7.85
CA ASP A 118 -20.48 6.19 6.52
C ASP A 118 -19.29 6.38 5.57
N HIS A 119 -18.27 7.14 5.98
CA HIS A 119 -17.04 7.38 5.21
C HIS A 119 -15.83 6.73 5.90
N LEU A 120 -15.99 5.47 6.32
CA LEU A 120 -14.95 4.69 7.00
C LEU A 120 -14.55 3.48 6.13
N PRO A 121 -13.31 2.96 6.25
CA PRO A 121 -12.88 1.80 5.48
C PRO A 121 -13.81 0.59 5.64
N GLU A 122 -14.29 0.32 6.86
CA GLU A 122 -15.18 -0.80 7.16
C GLU A 122 -16.63 -0.62 6.66
N THR A 123 -16.97 0.53 6.06
CA THR A 123 -18.28 0.80 5.47
C THR A 123 -18.25 0.90 3.94
N THR A 124 -17.18 0.43 3.31
CA THR A 124 -17.07 0.29 1.85
C THR A 124 -17.86 -0.93 1.35
N GLU A 125 -18.33 -0.87 0.09
CA GLU A 125 -19.07 -1.95 -0.60
C GLU A 125 -18.17 -2.69 -1.59
#